data_AF-A0AAN4YCL1-F1
#
_entry.id   AF-A0AAN4YCL1-F1
#
_cell.length_a   1.000
_cell.length_b   1.000
_cell.length_c   1.000
_cell.angle_alpha   90.00
_cell.angle_beta   90.00
_cell.angle_gamma   90.00
#
_symmetry.space_group_name_H-M   'P 1'
#
loop_
_entity.id
_entity.type
_entity.pdbx_description
1 polymer ?
#
loop_
_entity_poly.entity_id
_entity_poly.type
_entity_poly.pdbx_seq_one_letter_code
_entity_poly.pdbx_strand_id
1 'polypeptide(L)'
;MPVEPNSSAPASYSVSPVTLLDASGKDPFDSLPVTCTREDFILMDCWTNRLTYWSGEPRLIKDQVFRAVLNHPLPFQSIVLAYCSRWRAHAYGLKWNPEVEQHVGRATKGLEQVMKGGMKIDTDSLAMALTGMAIQEERFGSKQQARGYVDQAVQILRSRSGSNRVAEALLHYVQFMLMPLHPAVPEDGQQWLVTFLRGAEELMLEHSSDAYLSSVPQRRSTFQMDSPLFPLLSSGPRPSHVPLQSRIYIITKTAPTQELTRTAALIYITAALWDFQGSPSKTGRFLDHLRAIVKNHELDRFPACESFVWLLLLEGYEADLQEPERSWSTSELLKLYKQLQPELQFLFSEILFSLLMLTPPIRGIDVFERELYSSMPEVQEEP
;
A
#
# COMPACT_ATOMS: atom_id res chain seq x y z
N MET A 1 83.72 20.07 12.09
CA MET A 1 82.67 19.87 11.07
C MET A 1 81.86 18.64 11.45
N PRO A 2 80.53 18.67 11.21
CA PRO A 2 79.48 17.95 11.94
C PRO A 2 79.20 16.56 11.31
N VAL A 3 78.39 15.65 11.87
CA VAL A 3 76.92 15.67 11.94
C VAL A 3 76.42 14.57 12.89
N GLU A 4 75.47 14.96 13.75
CA GLU A 4 74.67 14.19 14.71
C GLU A 4 73.42 13.54 14.05
N PRO A 5 72.63 12.71 14.76
CA PRO A 5 71.88 11.58 14.20
C PRO A 5 70.48 11.95 13.67
N ASN A 6 70.03 11.24 12.64
CA ASN A 6 68.65 11.32 12.16
C ASN A 6 67.73 10.39 12.98
N SER A 7 66.94 11.02 13.84
CA SER A 7 65.73 10.48 14.47
C SER A 7 64.61 10.35 13.44
N SER A 8 64.10 9.15 13.21
CA SER A 8 62.92 8.90 12.37
C SER A 8 61.62 9.19 13.14
N ALA A 9 60.98 10.33 12.83
CA ALA A 9 59.62 10.64 13.25
C ALA A 9 58.59 9.89 12.37
N PRO A 10 57.43 9.48 12.90
CA PRO A 10 56.40 8.80 12.13
C PRO A 10 55.64 9.78 11.23
N ALA A 11 55.31 9.33 10.02
CA ALA A 11 54.57 10.10 9.03
C ALA A 11 53.21 10.55 9.59
N SER A 12 53.05 11.87 9.71
CA SER A 12 51.77 12.51 9.98
C SER A 12 50.82 12.27 8.79
N TYR A 13 49.80 11.44 9.00
CA TYR A 13 48.70 11.30 8.05
C TYR A 13 48.01 12.65 7.86
N SER A 14 48.17 13.22 6.67
CA SER A 14 47.42 14.39 6.22
C SER A 14 45.95 14.00 6.09
N VAL A 15 45.13 14.34 7.09
CA VAL A 15 43.67 14.34 6.96
C VAL A 15 43.31 15.46 5.98
N SER A 16 42.89 15.11 4.77
CA SER A 16 42.35 16.07 3.81
C SER A 16 41.19 16.85 4.44
N PRO A 17 41.13 18.17 4.28
CA PRO A 17 40.05 18.97 4.86
C PRO A 17 38.72 18.57 4.22
N VAL A 18 37.76 18.18 5.06
CA VAL A 18 36.38 17.90 4.66
C VAL A 18 35.80 19.18 4.05
N THR A 19 35.44 19.14 2.77
CA THR A 19 34.80 20.29 2.13
C THR A 19 33.32 20.37 2.53
N LEU A 20 32.71 21.57 2.50
CA LEU A 20 31.28 21.78 2.78
C LEU A 20 30.35 20.91 1.89
N LEU A 21 30.85 20.48 0.73
CA LEU A 21 30.18 19.53 -0.18
C LEU A 21 30.31 18.07 0.27
N ASP A 22 31.40 17.68 0.94
CA ASP A 22 31.54 16.35 1.57
C ASP A 22 30.69 16.20 2.82
N ALA A 23 30.42 17.31 3.53
CA ALA A 23 29.53 17.34 4.69
C ALA A 23 28.04 17.18 4.31
N SER A 24 27.66 17.58 3.09
CA SER A 24 26.30 17.45 2.55
C SER A 24 25.89 15.99 2.29
N GLY A 25 26.86 15.11 2.06
CA GLY A 25 26.66 13.68 1.83
C GLY A 25 26.86 12.79 3.06
N LYS A 26 26.90 13.37 4.26
CA LYS A 26 26.95 12.62 5.53
C LYS A 26 25.69 12.91 6.31
N ASP A 27 25.13 11.88 6.92
CA ASP A 27 24.01 12.05 7.85
C ASP A 27 24.48 12.92 9.01
N PRO A 28 24.00 14.17 9.13
CA PRO A 28 24.54 15.12 10.10
C PRO A 28 24.17 14.78 11.54
N PHE A 29 23.27 13.81 11.75
CA PHE A 29 22.75 13.44 13.06
C PHE A 29 23.02 11.97 13.44
N ASP A 30 23.76 11.21 12.63
CA ASP A 30 23.97 9.76 12.82
C ASP A 30 22.67 9.00 13.17
N SER A 31 21.60 9.38 12.49
CA SER A 31 20.22 8.90 12.65
C SER A 31 19.88 7.70 11.75
N LEU A 32 20.69 7.43 10.72
CA LEU A 32 20.48 6.32 9.79
C LEU A 32 20.93 4.99 10.40
N PRO A 33 20.16 3.90 10.19
CA PRO A 33 20.48 2.59 10.77
C PRO A 33 21.64 1.88 10.06
N VAL A 34 22.15 2.43 8.96
CA VAL A 34 23.26 1.87 8.19
C VAL A 34 24.22 2.97 7.77
N THR A 35 25.51 2.64 7.66
CA THR A 35 26.50 3.56 7.08
C THR A 35 26.23 3.70 5.58
N CYS A 36 25.80 4.88 5.17
CA CYS A 36 25.44 5.18 3.80
C CYS A 36 26.61 5.73 2.99
N THR A 37 26.77 5.19 1.79
CA THR A 37 27.62 5.73 0.72
C THR A 37 26.90 6.87 -0.01
N ARG A 38 27.63 7.60 -0.86
CA ARG A 38 27.04 8.66 -1.69
C ARG A 38 25.91 8.15 -2.60
N GLU A 39 26.04 6.93 -3.13
CA GLU A 39 24.98 6.32 -3.95
C GLU A 39 23.74 5.98 -3.10
N ASP A 40 23.92 5.55 -1.85
CA ASP A 40 22.80 5.32 -0.92
C ASP A 40 21.97 6.59 -0.68
N PHE A 41 22.61 7.76 -0.60
CA PHE A 41 21.91 9.05 -0.53
C PHE A 41 21.12 9.39 -1.78
N ILE A 42 21.56 8.93 -2.96
CA ILE A 42 20.77 9.07 -4.19
C ILE A 42 19.55 8.15 -4.14
N LEU A 43 19.68 6.93 -3.62
CA LEU A 43 18.55 6.01 -3.43
C LEU A 43 17.55 6.54 -2.40
N MET A 44 18.04 7.17 -1.32
CA MET A 44 17.18 7.87 -0.36
C MET A 44 16.44 9.05 -0.98
N ASP A 45 17.12 9.89 -1.78
CA ASP A 45 16.47 10.96 -2.55
C ASP A 45 15.43 10.40 -3.53
N CYS A 46 15.71 9.23 -4.12
CA CYS A 46 14.72 8.54 -4.94
C CYS A 46 13.47 8.19 -4.12
N TRP A 47 13.62 7.62 -2.93
CA TRP A 47 12.47 7.33 -2.05
C TRP A 47 11.66 8.59 -1.72
N THR A 48 12.31 9.61 -1.18
CA THR A 48 11.64 10.81 -0.66
C THR A 48 11.01 11.64 -1.78
N ASN A 49 11.79 11.94 -2.84
CA ASN A 49 11.46 13.00 -3.79
C ASN A 49 11.04 12.51 -5.18
N ARG A 50 11.38 11.27 -5.58
CA ARG A 50 11.16 10.83 -6.97
C ARG A 50 10.20 9.68 -7.15
N LEU A 51 10.19 8.73 -6.21
CA LEU A 51 9.33 7.56 -6.24
C LEU A 51 7.86 8.01 -6.23
N THR A 52 6.97 7.33 -6.94
CA THR A 52 5.50 7.60 -6.96
C THR A 52 5.09 9.06 -7.26
N TYR A 53 5.21 9.50 -8.51
CA TYR A 53 4.44 10.65 -9.00
C TYR A 53 3.03 10.17 -9.40
N TRP A 54 2.09 9.99 -8.48
CA TRP A 54 0.68 9.74 -8.83
C TRP A 54 -0.28 10.49 -7.89
N SER A 55 -1.25 11.16 -8.54
CA SER A 55 -2.56 11.66 -8.06
C SER A 55 -2.71 12.41 -6.73
N GLY A 56 -1.65 12.73 -6.00
CA GLY A 56 -1.69 13.60 -4.82
C GLY A 56 -0.37 13.49 -4.07
N GLU A 57 -0.17 14.22 -2.96
CA GLU A 57 1.08 14.16 -2.20
C GLU A 57 1.21 12.79 -1.49
N PRO A 58 2.01 11.82 -1.98
CA PRO A 58 2.20 10.51 -1.35
C PRO A 58 3.28 10.60 -0.25
N ARG A 59 3.64 11.83 0.14
CA ARG A 59 4.60 12.11 1.21
C ARG A 59 4.19 11.43 2.50
N LEU A 60 2.88 11.37 2.79
CA LEU A 60 2.37 10.72 3.98
C LEU A 60 2.86 9.27 4.14
N ILE A 61 2.62 8.43 3.12
CA ILE A 61 3.00 7.00 3.16
C ILE A 61 4.52 6.89 3.28
N LYS A 62 5.24 7.63 2.43
CA LYS A 62 6.70 7.59 2.37
C LYS A 62 7.34 8.03 3.67
N ASP A 63 6.87 9.11 4.28
CA ASP A 63 7.43 9.66 5.51
C ASP A 63 7.18 8.73 6.69
N GLN A 64 5.97 8.17 6.79
CA GLN A 64 5.64 7.22 7.84
C GLN A 64 6.45 5.93 7.71
N VAL A 65 6.52 5.35 6.51
CA VAL A 65 7.30 4.15 6.26
C VAL A 65 8.79 4.43 6.45
N PHE A 66 9.31 5.56 5.94
CA PHE A 66 10.72 5.94 6.11
C PHE A 66 11.08 6.02 7.60
N ARG A 67 10.27 6.73 8.40
CA ARG A 67 10.48 6.81 9.86
C ARG A 67 10.42 5.45 10.54
N ALA A 68 9.47 4.60 10.14
CA ALA A 68 9.34 3.26 10.73
C ALA A 68 10.53 2.35 10.43
N VAL A 69 11.12 2.44 9.23
CA VAL A 69 12.28 1.60 8.86
C VAL A 69 13.60 2.08 9.46
N LEU A 70 13.70 3.31 9.96
CA LEU A 70 14.90 3.79 10.67
C LEU A 70 15.18 3.00 11.95
N ASN A 71 14.18 2.29 12.49
CA ASN A 71 14.34 1.48 13.69
C ASN A 71 15.26 0.26 13.51
N HIS A 72 15.48 -0.22 12.29
CA HIS A 72 16.32 -1.40 12.06
C HIS A 72 17.00 -1.39 10.68
N PRO A 73 18.27 -1.84 10.57
CA PRO A 73 19.02 -1.87 9.30
C PRO A 73 18.34 -2.65 8.18
N LEU A 74 17.73 -3.79 8.52
CA LEU A 74 17.17 -4.73 7.55
C LEU A 74 15.97 -4.18 6.76
N PRO A 75 14.88 -3.67 7.39
CA PRO A 75 13.79 -3.04 6.65
C PRO A 75 14.23 -1.77 5.91
N PHE A 76 15.17 -0.99 6.44
CA PHE A 76 15.75 0.15 5.71
C PHE A 76 16.44 -0.31 4.42
N GLN A 77 17.25 -1.36 4.51
CA GLN A 77 17.92 -1.96 3.38
C GLN A 77 16.94 -2.53 2.34
N SER A 78 15.84 -3.16 2.75
CA SER A 78 14.89 -3.79 1.80
C SER A 78 13.89 -2.80 1.19
N ILE A 79 13.33 -1.88 1.98
CA ILE A 79 12.27 -0.96 1.54
C ILE A 79 12.82 0.31 0.90
N VAL A 80 13.92 0.87 1.41
CA VAL A 80 14.48 2.11 0.89
C VAL A 80 15.52 1.78 -0.18
N LEU A 81 16.62 1.14 0.22
CA LEU A 81 17.77 1.00 -0.68
C LEU A 81 17.50 -0.02 -1.81
N ALA A 82 17.12 -1.26 -1.48
CA ALA A 82 16.91 -2.30 -2.48
C ALA A 82 15.75 -1.96 -3.42
N TYR A 83 14.59 -1.56 -2.89
CA TYR A 83 13.46 -1.15 -3.71
C TYR A 83 13.80 0.03 -4.63
N CYS A 84 14.40 1.12 -4.12
CA CYS A 84 14.74 2.27 -4.94
C CYS A 84 15.82 1.94 -5.98
N SER A 85 16.77 1.06 -5.70
CA SER A 85 17.76 0.62 -6.69
C SER A 85 17.08 -0.08 -7.88
N ARG A 86 16.12 -0.98 -7.62
CA ARG A 86 15.35 -1.70 -8.67
C ARG A 86 14.44 -0.75 -9.43
N TRP A 87 13.72 0.10 -8.72
CA TRP A 87 12.87 1.12 -9.33
C TRP A 87 13.68 2.05 -10.24
N ARG A 88 14.84 2.55 -9.77
CA ARG A 88 15.71 3.43 -10.54
C ARG A 88 16.23 2.72 -11.79
N ALA A 89 16.71 1.49 -11.66
CA ALA A 89 17.14 0.67 -12.80
C ALA A 89 16.00 0.50 -13.82
N HIS A 90 14.79 0.22 -13.36
CA HIS A 90 13.61 0.10 -14.20
C HIS A 90 13.25 1.42 -14.92
N ALA A 91 13.22 2.54 -14.19
CA ALA A 91 12.90 3.86 -14.73
C ALA A 91 13.86 4.30 -15.85
N TYR A 92 15.14 3.90 -15.74
CA TYR A 92 16.16 4.16 -16.76
C TYR A 92 16.34 3.02 -17.79
N GLY A 93 15.50 1.99 -17.75
CA GLY A 93 15.54 0.87 -18.71
C GLY A 93 16.80 0.00 -18.63
N LEU A 94 17.46 -0.04 -17.47
CA LEU A 94 18.68 -0.82 -17.26
C LEU A 94 18.33 -2.29 -17.04
N LYS A 95 18.83 -3.18 -17.91
CA LYS A 95 18.62 -4.64 -17.78
C LYS A 95 19.44 -5.27 -16.67
N TRP A 96 20.63 -4.72 -16.41
CA TRP A 96 21.54 -5.16 -15.36
C TRP A 96 22.12 -3.93 -14.67
N ASN A 97 22.17 -3.97 -13.34
CA ASN A 97 22.75 -2.93 -12.51
C ASN A 97 23.41 -3.58 -11.28
N PRO A 98 24.73 -3.42 -11.06
CA PRO A 98 25.42 -4.02 -9.91
C PRO A 98 24.93 -3.48 -8.56
N GLU A 99 24.43 -2.23 -8.52
CA GLU A 99 23.82 -1.64 -7.33
C GLU A 99 22.58 -2.43 -6.90
N VAL A 100 21.76 -2.87 -7.86
CA VAL A 100 20.58 -3.72 -7.59
C VAL A 100 21.00 -5.05 -6.98
N GLU A 101 21.96 -5.75 -7.58
CA GLU A 101 22.44 -7.04 -7.07
C GLU A 101 23.02 -6.90 -5.66
N GLN A 102 23.75 -5.82 -5.41
CA GLN A 102 24.33 -5.52 -4.11
C GLN A 102 23.24 -5.29 -3.05
N HIS A 103 22.27 -4.43 -3.32
CA HIS A 103 21.26 -4.08 -2.32
C HIS A 103 20.26 -5.23 -2.06
N VAL A 104 19.81 -5.90 -3.12
CA VAL A 104 18.96 -7.09 -3.00
C VAL A 104 19.73 -8.21 -2.30
N GLY A 105 20.97 -8.46 -2.68
CA GLY A 105 21.82 -9.48 -2.06
C GLY A 105 22.07 -9.23 -0.57
N ARG A 106 22.26 -7.96 -0.16
CA ARG A 106 22.36 -7.58 1.26
C ARG A 106 21.05 -7.83 2.01
N ALA A 107 19.90 -7.46 1.43
CA ALA A 107 18.60 -7.69 2.05
C ALA A 107 18.31 -9.18 2.23
N THR A 108 18.53 -10.00 1.20
CA THR A 108 18.33 -11.45 1.24
C THR A 108 19.25 -12.11 2.27
N LYS A 109 20.55 -11.77 2.28
CA LYS A 109 21.49 -12.29 3.28
C LYS A 109 21.09 -11.90 4.71
N GLY A 110 20.60 -10.68 4.91
CA GLY A 110 20.11 -10.22 6.21
C GLY A 110 18.91 -11.04 6.69
N LEU A 111 17.95 -11.31 5.80
CA LEU A 111 16.81 -12.19 6.10
C LEU A 111 17.27 -13.62 6.45
N GLU A 112 18.20 -14.20 5.68
CA GLU A 112 18.76 -15.51 5.99
C GLU A 112 19.47 -15.55 7.35
N GLN A 113 20.20 -14.49 7.71
CA GLN A 113 20.85 -14.38 9.02
C GLN A 113 19.84 -14.33 10.16
N VAL A 114 18.75 -13.57 10.01
CA VAL A 114 17.65 -13.56 10.98
C VAL A 114 17.05 -14.96 11.12
N MET A 115 16.72 -15.63 10.02
CA MET A 115 16.13 -16.98 10.05
C MET A 115 17.06 -18.02 10.70
N LYS A 116 18.38 -17.85 10.59
CA LYS A 116 19.39 -18.69 11.26
C LYS A 116 19.70 -18.26 12.71
N GLY A 117 19.02 -17.24 13.23
CA GLY A 117 19.24 -16.69 14.57
C GLY A 117 20.53 -15.87 14.72
N GLY A 118 21.20 -15.54 13.61
CA GLY A 118 22.45 -14.77 13.58
C GLY A 118 22.27 -13.26 13.68
N MET A 119 21.04 -12.75 13.57
CA MET A 119 20.69 -11.34 13.72
C MET A 119 19.43 -11.20 14.56
N LYS A 120 19.48 -10.38 15.61
CA LYS A 120 18.30 -10.03 16.40
C LYS A 120 17.51 -8.95 15.67
N ILE A 121 16.20 -9.13 15.56
CA ILE A 121 15.27 -8.18 14.97
C ILE A 121 13.92 -8.33 15.66
N ASP A 122 13.18 -7.24 15.85
CA ASP A 122 11.80 -7.33 16.30
C ASP A 122 10.88 -7.81 15.18
N THR A 123 9.72 -8.34 15.55
CA THR A 123 8.77 -8.93 14.60
C THR A 123 8.22 -7.92 13.60
N ASP A 124 8.03 -6.66 13.99
CA ASP A 124 7.45 -5.63 13.11
C ASP A 124 8.48 -5.22 12.05
N SER A 125 9.73 -5.00 12.45
CA SER A 125 10.85 -4.74 11.53
C SER A 125 11.10 -5.92 10.58
N LEU A 126 10.96 -7.17 11.04
CA LEU A 126 11.07 -8.35 10.18
C LEU A 126 9.93 -8.43 9.17
N ALA A 127 8.69 -8.23 9.63
CA ALA A 127 7.51 -8.21 8.75
C ALA A 127 7.61 -7.09 7.71
N MET A 128 8.05 -5.89 8.10
CA MET A 128 8.32 -4.80 7.17
C MET A 128 9.42 -5.18 6.17
N ALA A 129 10.50 -5.81 6.61
CA ALA A 129 11.58 -6.21 5.72
C ALA A 129 11.09 -7.19 4.64
N LEU A 130 10.35 -8.23 5.04
CA LEU A 130 9.69 -9.19 4.17
C LEU A 130 8.69 -8.52 3.22
N THR A 131 7.88 -7.60 3.73
CA THR A 131 6.91 -6.83 2.95
C THR A 131 7.60 -5.97 1.87
N GLY A 132 8.74 -5.37 2.21
CA GLY A 132 9.61 -4.65 1.27
C GLY A 132 10.17 -5.55 0.17
N MET A 133 10.58 -6.78 0.51
CA MET A 133 10.98 -7.80 -0.47
C MET A 133 9.82 -8.24 -1.36
N ALA A 134 8.62 -8.38 -0.80
CA ALA A 134 7.44 -8.77 -1.56
C ALA A 134 7.10 -7.76 -2.68
N ILE A 135 7.00 -6.47 -2.34
CA ILE A 135 6.57 -5.46 -3.31
C ILE A 135 7.59 -5.25 -4.44
N GLN A 136 8.89 -5.42 -4.17
CA GLN A 136 9.89 -5.35 -5.24
C GLN A 136 9.86 -6.59 -6.14
N GLU A 137 9.62 -7.79 -5.59
CA GLU A 137 9.48 -8.99 -6.41
C GLU A 137 8.20 -8.93 -7.26
N GLU A 138 7.11 -8.41 -6.71
CA GLU A 138 5.84 -8.23 -7.45
C GLU A 138 6.02 -7.31 -8.67
N ARG A 139 6.80 -6.23 -8.51
CA ARG A 139 6.97 -5.20 -9.55
C ARG A 139 8.10 -5.49 -10.52
N PHE A 140 9.19 -6.12 -10.06
CA PHE A 140 10.46 -6.19 -10.80
C PHE A 140 11.06 -7.60 -10.85
N GLY A 141 10.36 -8.62 -10.32
CA GLY A 141 10.92 -9.96 -10.16
C GLY A 141 9.87 -11.05 -10.28
N SER A 142 9.90 -12.00 -9.34
CA SER A 142 9.05 -13.18 -9.36
C SER A 142 7.83 -13.02 -8.45
N LYS A 143 6.63 -13.06 -9.05
CA LYS A 143 5.36 -13.08 -8.31
C LYS A 143 5.26 -14.23 -7.30
N GLN A 144 5.90 -15.37 -7.59
CA GLN A 144 5.94 -16.51 -6.67
C GLN A 144 6.79 -16.19 -5.43
N GLN A 145 7.95 -15.53 -5.62
CA GLN A 145 8.77 -15.08 -4.48
C GLN A 145 8.07 -13.97 -3.70
N ALA A 146 7.42 -13.03 -4.40
CA ALA A 146 6.61 -11.98 -3.77
C ALA A 146 5.58 -12.59 -2.82
N ARG A 147 4.87 -13.63 -3.28
CA ARG A 147 3.90 -14.34 -2.46
C ARG A 147 4.54 -15.03 -1.26
N GLY A 148 5.67 -15.72 -1.43
CA GLY A 148 6.39 -16.36 -0.35
C GLY A 148 6.86 -15.40 0.75
N TYR A 149 7.26 -14.17 0.38
CA TYR A 149 7.59 -13.13 1.36
C TYR A 149 6.35 -12.58 2.09
N VAL A 150 5.26 -12.31 1.37
CA VAL A 150 4.00 -11.85 1.99
C VAL A 150 3.45 -12.89 2.96
N ASP A 151 3.41 -14.17 2.58
CA ASP A 151 2.83 -15.22 3.43
C ASP A 151 3.60 -15.34 4.76
N GLN A 152 4.92 -15.18 4.74
CA GLN A 152 5.73 -15.09 5.96
C GLN A 152 5.43 -13.84 6.79
N ALA A 153 5.30 -12.67 6.16
CA ALA A 153 4.94 -11.44 6.86
C ALA A 153 3.55 -11.52 7.52
N VAL A 154 2.59 -12.15 6.83
CA VAL A 154 1.23 -12.42 7.36
C VAL A 154 1.30 -13.32 8.58
N GLN A 155 2.07 -14.41 8.55
CA GLN A 155 2.22 -15.30 9.71
C GLN A 155 2.78 -14.56 10.94
N ILE A 156 3.72 -13.65 10.73
CA ILE A 156 4.32 -12.85 11.80
C ILE A 156 3.31 -11.86 12.39
N LEU A 157 2.60 -11.10 11.55
CA LEU A 157 1.70 -10.05 12.04
C LEU A 157 0.36 -10.59 12.54
N ARG A 158 -0.19 -11.64 11.92
CA ARG A 158 -1.48 -12.22 12.33
C ARG A 158 -1.41 -12.99 13.64
N SER A 159 -0.23 -13.42 14.07
CA SER A 159 -0.03 -14.11 15.35
C SER A 159 0.08 -13.15 16.56
N ARG A 160 -0.03 -11.82 16.34
CA ARG A 160 0.13 -10.80 17.38
C ARG A 160 -1.09 -9.89 17.48
N SER A 161 -1.23 -9.24 18.64
CA SER A 161 -2.17 -8.14 18.86
C SER A 161 -1.47 -6.80 18.59
N GLY A 162 -1.59 -6.29 17.35
CA GLY A 162 -1.63 -4.87 16.97
C GLY A 162 -0.72 -3.84 17.65
N SER A 163 0.61 -4.02 17.70
CA SER A 163 1.51 -3.00 18.30
C SER A 163 1.98 -1.91 17.34
N ASN A 164 2.19 -2.22 16.05
CA ASN A 164 2.73 -1.26 15.07
C ASN A 164 1.84 -1.15 13.83
N ARG A 165 0.99 -0.13 13.83
CA ARG A 165 0.02 0.13 12.75
C ARG A 165 0.66 0.42 11.40
N VAL A 166 1.88 0.98 11.37
CA VAL A 166 2.57 1.28 10.11
C VAL A 166 3.05 -0.01 9.45
N ALA A 167 3.52 -0.98 10.24
CA ALA A 167 3.94 -2.29 9.71
C ALA A 167 2.73 -3.06 9.13
N GLU A 168 1.60 -3.07 9.83
CA GLU A 168 0.35 -3.69 9.35
C GLU A 168 -0.22 -2.98 8.13
N ALA A 169 -0.33 -1.65 8.17
CA ALA A 169 -0.79 -0.86 7.02
C ALA A 169 0.11 -1.08 5.79
N LEU A 170 1.43 -1.17 5.97
CA LEU A 170 2.36 -1.50 4.90
C LEU A 170 2.10 -2.88 4.31
N LEU A 171 1.92 -3.90 5.16
CA LEU A 171 1.61 -5.25 4.71
C LEU A 171 0.30 -5.27 3.89
N HIS A 172 -0.77 -4.70 4.42
CA HIS A 172 -2.07 -4.67 3.74
C HIS A 172 -2.01 -3.89 2.43
N TYR A 173 -1.37 -2.72 2.42
CA TYR A 173 -1.16 -1.95 1.20
C TYR A 173 -0.42 -2.77 0.14
N VAL A 174 0.64 -3.49 0.52
CA VAL A 174 1.36 -4.39 -0.40
C VAL A 174 0.48 -5.56 -0.85
N GLN A 175 -0.28 -6.19 0.05
CA GLN A 175 -1.24 -7.24 -0.32
C GLN A 175 -2.27 -6.76 -1.35
N PHE A 176 -2.71 -5.49 -1.26
CA PHE A 176 -3.59 -4.91 -2.26
C PHE A 176 -2.93 -4.86 -3.64
N MET A 177 -1.62 -4.60 -3.71
CA MET A 177 -0.86 -4.51 -4.96
C MET A 177 -0.47 -5.86 -5.58
N LEU A 178 -0.44 -6.95 -4.81
CA LEU A 178 -0.04 -8.27 -5.33
C LEU A 178 -1.07 -8.81 -6.32
N MET A 179 -0.65 -9.12 -7.55
CA MET A 179 -1.55 -9.73 -8.53
C MET A 179 -1.67 -11.25 -8.29
N PRO A 180 -2.87 -11.83 -8.49
CA PRO A 180 -3.07 -13.25 -8.32
C PRO A 180 -2.23 -14.06 -9.33
N LEU A 181 -1.77 -15.25 -8.89
CA LEU A 181 -1.07 -16.20 -9.77
C LEU A 181 -2.05 -16.96 -10.68
N HIS A 182 -3.29 -17.11 -10.25
CA HIS A 182 -4.33 -17.84 -10.96
C HIS A 182 -5.45 -16.89 -11.41
N PRO A 183 -5.86 -16.94 -12.68
CA PRO A 183 -6.77 -15.95 -13.27
C PRO A 183 -8.26 -16.25 -13.04
N ALA A 184 -8.61 -17.29 -12.30
CA ALA A 184 -10.00 -17.69 -12.08
C ALA A 184 -10.38 -17.57 -10.61
N VAL A 185 -11.59 -17.06 -10.35
CA VAL A 185 -12.19 -17.03 -9.03
C VAL A 185 -12.71 -18.44 -8.70
N PRO A 186 -12.33 -19.06 -7.57
CA PRO A 186 -12.92 -20.33 -7.14
C PRO A 186 -14.41 -20.16 -6.82
N GLU A 187 -15.20 -21.23 -6.90
CA GLU A 187 -16.66 -21.20 -6.68
C GLU A 187 -17.05 -20.54 -5.34
N ASP A 188 -16.40 -20.96 -4.24
CA ASP A 188 -16.60 -20.35 -2.92
C ASP A 188 -16.31 -18.84 -2.92
N GLY A 189 -15.31 -18.42 -3.71
CA GLY A 189 -14.95 -17.02 -3.87
C GLY A 189 -15.97 -16.22 -4.68
N GLN A 190 -16.60 -16.84 -5.68
CA GLN A 190 -17.68 -16.24 -6.45
C GLN A 190 -18.89 -15.99 -5.56
N GLN A 191 -19.29 -17.00 -4.78
CA GLN A 191 -20.38 -16.88 -3.82
C GLN A 191 -20.10 -15.78 -2.79
N TRP A 192 -18.86 -15.66 -2.31
CA TRP A 192 -18.50 -14.61 -1.36
C TRP A 192 -18.62 -13.21 -1.98
N LEU A 193 -18.16 -12.99 -3.21
CA LEU A 193 -18.31 -11.70 -3.90
C LEU A 193 -19.78 -11.29 -4.02
N VAL A 194 -20.65 -12.22 -4.42
CA VAL A 194 -22.10 -11.98 -4.53
C VAL A 194 -22.70 -11.68 -3.16
N THR A 195 -22.38 -12.51 -2.15
CA THR A 195 -22.89 -12.33 -0.78
C THR A 195 -22.50 -10.97 -0.19
N PHE A 196 -21.27 -10.51 -0.45
CA PHE A 196 -20.82 -9.20 -0.02
C PHE A 196 -21.63 -8.07 -0.68
N LEU A 197 -21.91 -8.16 -1.98
CA LEU A 197 -22.76 -7.18 -2.68
C LEU A 197 -24.19 -7.18 -2.14
N ARG A 198 -24.77 -8.36 -1.87
CA ARG A 198 -26.13 -8.47 -1.33
C ARG A 198 -26.22 -7.88 0.08
N GLY A 199 -25.23 -8.13 0.94
CA GLY A 199 -25.15 -7.46 2.24
C GLY A 199 -25.05 -5.93 2.08
N ALA A 200 -24.25 -5.44 1.13
CA ALA A 200 -24.19 -4.01 0.84
C ALA A 200 -25.54 -3.43 0.37
N GLU A 201 -26.33 -4.19 -0.38
CA GLU A 201 -27.68 -3.82 -0.83
C GLU A 201 -28.69 -3.77 0.32
N GLU A 202 -28.70 -4.78 1.19
CA GLU A 202 -29.53 -4.79 2.41
C GLU A 202 -29.22 -3.58 3.30
N LEU A 203 -27.93 -3.31 3.52
CA LEU A 203 -27.46 -2.16 4.29
C LEU A 203 -27.89 -0.83 3.65
N MET A 204 -27.85 -0.74 2.31
CA MET A 204 -28.35 0.43 1.58
C MET A 204 -29.85 0.63 1.84
N LEU A 205 -30.66 -0.42 1.74
CA LEU A 205 -32.10 -0.34 1.95
C LEU A 205 -32.45 0.13 3.35
N GLU A 206 -31.78 -0.42 4.38
CA GLU A 206 -31.94 0.02 5.77
C GLU A 206 -31.57 1.49 5.95
N HIS A 207 -30.38 1.87 5.46
CA HIS A 207 -29.85 3.23 5.58
C HIS A 207 -30.59 4.27 4.73
N SER A 208 -31.43 3.84 3.78
CA SER A 208 -32.27 4.73 2.96
C SER A 208 -33.57 5.14 3.65
N SER A 209 -33.93 4.51 4.78
CA SER A 209 -35.16 4.87 5.50
C SER A 209 -35.07 6.28 6.10
N ASP A 210 -36.19 7.01 6.08
CA ASP A 210 -36.26 8.37 6.65
C ASP A 210 -35.90 8.39 8.14
N ALA A 211 -36.27 7.35 8.88
CA ALA A 211 -35.93 7.19 10.28
C ALA A 211 -34.40 7.09 10.48
N TYR A 212 -33.72 6.25 9.68
CA TYR A 212 -32.27 6.11 9.75
C TYR A 212 -31.58 7.41 9.36
N LEU A 213 -31.97 8.01 8.23
CA LEU A 213 -31.37 9.27 7.74
C LEU A 213 -31.60 10.46 8.68
N SER A 214 -32.68 10.44 9.45
CA SER A 214 -32.90 11.44 10.51
C SER A 214 -31.92 11.26 11.68
N SER A 215 -31.55 10.01 11.98
CA SER A 215 -30.57 9.69 13.03
C SER A 215 -29.11 9.86 12.59
N VAL A 216 -28.81 9.61 11.31
CA VAL A 216 -27.47 9.74 10.71
C VAL A 216 -27.53 10.59 9.44
N PRO A 217 -27.73 11.92 9.56
CA PRO A 217 -27.87 12.80 8.41
C PRO A 217 -26.64 12.81 7.49
N GLN A 218 -25.45 12.55 8.04
CA GLN A 218 -24.20 12.40 7.28
C GLN A 218 -24.33 11.36 6.16
N ARG A 219 -25.09 10.28 6.38
CA ARG A 219 -25.24 9.18 5.44
C ARG A 219 -25.84 9.62 4.10
N ARG A 220 -26.67 10.67 4.11
CA ARG A 220 -27.30 11.22 2.91
C ARG A 220 -26.31 11.91 1.98
N SER A 221 -25.31 12.60 2.52
CA SER A 221 -24.42 13.48 1.74
C SER A 221 -22.99 12.95 1.60
N THR A 222 -22.53 12.05 2.46
CA THR A 222 -21.09 11.69 2.56
C THR A 222 -20.51 11.09 1.28
N PHE A 223 -21.32 10.44 0.43
CA PHE A 223 -20.84 9.82 -0.81
C PHE A 223 -21.40 10.49 -2.08
N GLN A 224 -22.18 11.56 -1.93
CA GLN A 224 -22.81 12.26 -3.06
C GLN A 224 -21.79 12.99 -3.94
N MET A 225 -22.19 13.39 -5.14
CA MET A 225 -21.30 14.02 -6.14
C MET A 225 -20.59 15.29 -5.65
N ASP A 226 -21.21 16.04 -4.74
CA ASP A 226 -20.66 17.25 -4.12
C ASP A 226 -19.76 16.95 -2.91
N SER A 227 -19.66 15.68 -2.50
CA SER A 227 -18.83 15.26 -1.38
C SER A 227 -17.34 15.24 -1.72
N PRO A 228 -16.47 15.60 -0.76
CA PRO A 228 -15.02 15.43 -0.90
C PRO A 228 -14.59 13.96 -1.12
N LEU A 229 -15.41 12.97 -0.76
CA LEU A 229 -15.11 11.54 -1.00
C LEU A 229 -15.42 11.07 -2.42
N PHE A 230 -16.31 11.75 -3.14
CA PHE A 230 -16.70 11.33 -4.48
C PHE A 230 -15.50 11.24 -5.43
N PRO A 231 -14.58 12.23 -5.46
CA PRO A 231 -13.33 12.13 -6.18
C PRO A 231 -12.35 11.06 -5.65
N LEU A 232 -12.64 10.25 -4.65
CA LEU A 232 -11.74 9.15 -4.28
C LEU A 232 -12.34 7.79 -4.64
N LEU A 233 -13.67 7.73 -4.73
CA LEU A 233 -14.42 6.49 -4.81
C LEU A 233 -15.08 6.24 -6.17
N SER A 234 -15.44 7.30 -6.89
CA SER A 234 -16.09 7.18 -8.20
C SER A 234 -15.12 6.66 -9.27
N SER A 235 -15.64 5.80 -10.15
CA SER A 235 -14.93 5.37 -11.35
C SER A 235 -14.95 6.50 -12.37
N GLY A 236 -13.79 6.93 -12.87
CA GLY A 236 -13.71 7.96 -13.88
C GLY A 236 -12.28 8.28 -14.30
N PRO A 237 -12.06 8.68 -15.57
CA PRO A 237 -10.73 9.06 -16.04
C PRO A 237 -10.28 10.31 -15.28
N ARG A 238 -9.16 10.21 -14.58
CA ARG A 238 -8.54 11.33 -13.88
C ARG A 238 -7.27 11.70 -14.62
N PRO A 239 -7.22 12.87 -15.27
CA PRO A 239 -6.00 13.34 -15.89
C PRO A 239 -4.89 13.38 -14.84
N SER A 240 -3.80 12.67 -15.11
CA SER A 240 -2.62 12.73 -14.24
C SER A 240 -2.06 14.16 -14.26
N HIS A 241 -1.99 14.80 -13.09
CA HIS A 241 -1.37 16.10 -12.92
C HIS A 241 0.17 16.05 -12.96
N VAL A 242 0.75 14.89 -13.26
CA VAL A 242 2.20 14.69 -13.25
C VAL A 242 2.85 15.40 -14.44
N PRO A 243 3.82 16.30 -14.18
CA PRO A 243 4.58 16.97 -15.23
C PRO A 243 5.23 15.98 -16.19
N LEU A 244 5.28 16.33 -17.49
CA LEU A 244 5.77 15.43 -18.54
C LEU A 244 7.17 14.87 -18.23
N GLN A 245 8.09 15.71 -17.72
CA GLN A 245 9.46 15.27 -17.39
C GLN A 245 9.51 14.27 -16.23
N SER A 246 8.51 14.28 -15.34
CA SER A 246 8.44 13.40 -14.18
C SER A 246 7.70 12.08 -14.48
N ARG A 247 7.14 11.92 -15.68
CA ARG A 247 6.42 10.69 -16.07
C ARG A 247 7.34 9.48 -16.24
N ILE A 248 8.66 9.64 -16.25
CA ILE A 248 9.61 8.52 -16.20
C ILE A 248 9.64 7.84 -14.83
N TYR A 249 9.23 8.55 -13.79
CA TYR A 249 9.24 8.09 -12.40
C TYR A 249 7.94 7.39 -11.96
N ILE A 250 7.00 7.34 -12.88
CA ILE A 250 5.72 6.65 -12.78
C ILE A 250 5.94 5.15 -12.86
N ILE A 251 5.54 4.42 -11.82
CA ILE A 251 5.69 2.96 -11.75
C ILE A 251 4.60 2.24 -12.58
N THR A 252 3.52 2.94 -12.93
CA THR A 252 2.22 2.37 -13.33
C THR A 252 1.94 2.42 -14.84
N LYS A 253 2.94 2.32 -15.72
CA LYS A 253 2.60 2.01 -17.13
C LYS A 253 1.87 0.66 -17.28
N THR A 254 1.98 -0.22 -16.28
CA THR A 254 1.46 -1.59 -16.33
C THR A 254 0.72 -2.06 -15.06
N ALA A 255 0.62 -1.24 -14.00
CA ALA A 255 0.03 -1.65 -12.71
C ALA A 255 -1.18 -0.78 -12.34
N PRO A 256 -2.39 -1.38 -12.14
CA PRO A 256 -3.64 -0.65 -11.85
C PRO A 256 -3.75 -0.24 -10.36
N THR A 257 -2.70 0.39 -9.81
CA THR A 257 -2.62 0.70 -8.37
C THR A 257 -3.77 1.59 -7.90
N GLN A 258 -4.17 2.60 -8.69
CA GLN A 258 -5.23 3.52 -8.32
C GLN A 258 -6.60 2.83 -8.29
N GLU A 259 -6.89 1.99 -9.29
CA GLU A 259 -8.13 1.22 -9.36
C GLU A 259 -8.23 0.25 -8.18
N LEU A 260 -7.14 -0.47 -7.88
CA LEU A 260 -7.09 -1.42 -6.77
C LEU A 260 -7.29 -0.74 -5.41
N THR A 261 -6.64 0.40 -5.18
CA THR A 261 -6.78 1.13 -3.90
C THR A 261 -8.16 1.78 -3.75
N ARG A 262 -8.75 2.25 -4.84
CA ARG A 262 -10.15 2.72 -4.85
C ARG A 262 -11.12 1.60 -4.50
N THR A 263 -11.01 0.44 -5.15
CA THR A 263 -11.88 -0.71 -4.85
C THR A 263 -11.66 -1.21 -3.42
N ALA A 264 -10.40 -1.25 -2.96
CA ALA A 264 -10.09 -1.59 -1.57
C ALA A 264 -10.78 -0.63 -0.58
N ALA A 265 -10.78 0.68 -0.87
CA ALA A 265 -11.49 1.66 -0.04
C ALA A 265 -13.01 1.45 -0.06
N LEU A 266 -13.61 1.12 -1.21
CA LEU A 266 -15.04 0.79 -1.31
C LEU A 266 -15.40 -0.43 -0.45
N ILE A 267 -14.60 -1.50 -0.54
CA ILE A 267 -14.78 -2.72 0.28
C ILE A 267 -14.62 -2.38 1.76
N TYR A 268 -13.55 -1.68 2.15
CA TYR A 268 -13.26 -1.36 3.54
C TYR A 268 -14.36 -0.50 4.18
N ILE A 269 -14.82 0.54 3.48
CA ILE A 269 -15.90 1.41 3.96
C ILE A 269 -17.20 0.62 4.10
N THR A 270 -17.53 -0.22 3.13
CA THR A 270 -18.75 -1.03 3.17
C THR A 270 -18.72 -2.01 4.35
N ALA A 271 -17.58 -2.68 4.58
CA ALA A 271 -17.38 -3.54 5.74
C ALA A 271 -17.49 -2.77 7.06
N ALA A 272 -16.90 -1.58 7.17
CA ALA A 272 -17.04 -0.74 8.36
C ALA A 272 -18.49 -0.36 8.65
N LEU A 273 -19.26 0.00 7.62
CA LEU A 273 -20.68 0.32 7.80
C LEU A 273 -21.50 -0.90 8.25
N TRP A 274 -21.13 -2.10 7.79
CA TRP A 274 -21.72 -3.36 8.24
C TRP A 274 -21.40 -3.66 9.71
N ASP A 275 -20.16 -3.43 10.15
CA ASP A 275 -19.76 -3.56 11.56
C ASP A 275 -20.60 -2.66 12.47
N PHE A 276 -21.05 -1.51 11.94
CA PHE A 276 -21.81 -0.50 12.67
C PHE A 276 -23.33 -0.55 12.44
N GLN A 277 -23.86 -1.55 11.73
CA GLN A 277 -25.29 -1.63 11.37
C GLN A 277 -26.24 -1.45 12.58
N GLY A 278 -25.86 -1.98 13.75
CA GLY A 278 -26.64 -1.85 15.00
C GLY A 278 -26.40 -0.55 15.78
N SER A 279 -25.59 0.39 15.29
CA SER A 279 -25.21 1.61 16.01
C SER A 279 -25.13 2.85 15.10
N PRO A 280 -26.25 3.57 14.92
CA PRO A 280 -26.29 4.82 14.15
C PRO A 280 -25.24 5.85 14.58
N SER A 281 -24.96 5.95 15.88
CA SER A 281 -23.94 6.86 16.41
C SER A 281 -22.53 6.53 15.92
N LYS A 282 -22.16 5.24 15.84
CA LYS A 282 -20.86 4.82 15.33
C LYS A 282 -20.74 5.12 13.84
N THR A 283 -21.80 4.84 13.07
CA THR A 283 -21.87 5.20 11.66
C THR A 283 -21.66 6.70 11.43
N GLY A 284 -22.36 7.56 12.18
CA GLY A 284 -22.20 9.03 12.07
C GLY A 284 -20.76 9.48 12.35
N ARG A 285 -20.16 9.01 13.45
CA ARG A 285 -18.77 9.33 13.83
C ARG A 285 -17.76 8.85 12.80
N PHE A 286 -17.93 7.65 12.27
CA PHE A 286 -17.09 7.11 11.21
C PHE A 286 -17.17 7.96 9.92
N LEU A 287 -18.37 8.32 9.48
CA LEU A 287 -18.56 9.15 8.28
C LEU A 287 -17.98 10.56 8.44
N ASP A 288 -18.13 11.17 9.62
CA ASP A 288 -17.53 12.46 9.92
C ASP A 288 -15.98 12.36 9.94
N HIS A 289 -15.42 11.27 10.48
CA HIS A 289 -14.00 11.02 10.42
C HIS A 289 -13.49 10.90 8.98
N LEU A 290 -14.18 10.13 8.11
CA LEU A 290 -13.82 10.00 6.69
C LEU A 290 -13.75 11.37 6.00
N ARG A 291 -14.74 12.23 6.23
CA ARG A 291 -14.76 13.59 5.67
C ARG A 291 -13.61 14.43 6.21
N ALA A 292 -13.32 14.32 7.50
CA ALA A 292 -12.24 15.06 8.15
C ALA A 292 -10.87 14.65 7.60
N ILE A 293 -10.56 13.36 7.47
CA ILE A 293 -9.24 12.91 6.95
C ILE A 293 -9.04 13.33 5.50
N VAL A 294 -10.09 13.27 4.67
CA VAL A 294 -10.00 13.68 3.27
C VAL A 294 -9.69 15.18 3.17
N LYS A 295 -10.33 16.02 4.01
CA LYS A 295 -10.05 17.46 4.04
C LYS A 295 -8.69 17.78 4.64
N ASN A 296 -8.31 17.14 5.74
CA ASN A 296 -7.05 17.40 6.45
C ASN A 296 -5.82 17.03 5.62
N HIS A 297 -5.96 16.05 4.72
CA HIS A 297 -4.91 15.63 3.79
C HIS A 297 -5.11 16.19 2.36
N GLU A 298 -6.02 17.14 2.18
CA GLU A 298 -6.35 17.79 0.90
C GLU A 298 -6.67 16.81 -0.25
N LEU A 299 -7.16 15.62 0.07
CA LEU A 299 -7.47 14.56 -0.89
C LEU A 299 -8.73 14.89 -1.72
N ASP A 300 -9.51 15.89 -1.32
CA ASP A 300 -10.58 16.47 -2.14
C ASP A 300 -10.05 17.38 -3.26
N ARG A 301 -8.89 18.00 -3.06
CA ARG A 301 -8.22 18.87 -4.04
C ARG A 301 -7.23 18.11 -4.91
N PHE A 302 -6.52 17.17 -4.30
CA PHE A 302 -5.49 16.34 -4.92
C PHE A 302 -5.81 14.85 -4.68
N PRO A 303 -6.75 14.25 -5.44
CA PRO A 303 -7.31 12.95 -5.10
C PRO A 303 -6.35 11.77 -5.31
N ALA A 304 -5.79 11.26 -4.22
CA ALA A 304 -4.93 10.07 -4.19
C ALA A 304 -5.60 8.91 -3.45
N CYS A 305 -6.04 7.89 -4.21
CA CYS A 305 -6.69 6.70 -3.65
C CYS A 305 -5.75 5.90 -2.76
N GLU A 306 -4.46 5.88 -3.08
CA GLU A 306 -3.40 5.23 -2.32
C GLU A 306 -3.25 5.84 -0.93
N SER A 307 -3.19 7.17 -0.85
CA SER A 307 -3.15 7.89 0.42
C SER A 307 -4.44 7.71 1.22
N PHE A 308 -5.58 7.70 0.54
CA PHE A 308 -6.87 7.49 1.20
C PHE A 308 -6.98 6.10 1.83
N VAL A 309 -6.68 5.03 1.08
CA VAL A 309 -6.74 3.67 1.63
C VAL A 309 -5.68 3.47 2.72
N TRP A 310 -4.51 4.10 2.60
CA TRP A 310 -3.50 4.08 3.66
C TRP A 310 -4.03 4.67 4.97
N LEU A 311 -4.74 5.80 4.91
CA LEU A 311 -5.36 6.42 6.08
C LEU A 311 -6.44 5.53 6.71
N LEU A 312 -7.20 4.78 5.88
CA LEU A 312 -8.14 3.78 6.38
C LEU A 312 -7.42 2.66 7.15
N LEU A 313 -6.31 2.14 6.60
CA LEU A 313 -5.52 1.06 7.20
C LEU A 313 -4.82 1.45 8.51
N LEU A 314 -4.54 2.75 8.74
CA LEU A 314 -3.98 3.22 10.01
C LEU A 314 -5.01 3.26 11.14
N GLU A 315 -6.30 3.14 10.82
CA GLU A 315 -7.42 3.16 11.77
C GLU A 315 -7.35 4.34 12.75
N GLY A 316 -7.04 5.55 12.24
CA GLY A 316 -6.79 6.76 13.03
C GLY A 316 -8.04 7.35 13.71
N TYR A 317 -9.15 6.64 13.72
CA TYR A 317 -10.39 7.00 14.40
C TYR A 317 -10.43 6.43 15.83
N GLU A 318 -11.50 6.76 16.55
CA GLU A 318 -11.69 6.40 17.95
C GLU A 318 -11.67 4.88 18.20
N ALA A 319 -11.19 4.46 19.37
CA ALA A 319 -10.88 3.05 19.66
C ALA A 319 -12.08 2.10 19.56
N ASP A 320 -13.30 2.58 19.80
CA ASP A 320 -14.53 1.78 19.72
C ASP A 320 -15.02 1.54 18.27
N LEU A 321 -14.39 2.18 17.28
CA LEU A 321 -14.64 2.00 15.85
C LEU A 321 -13.59 1.09 15.18
N GLN A 322 -12.50 0.77 15.89
CA GLN A 322 -11.39 -0.07 15.41
C GLN A 322 -11.81 -1.53 15.36
N GLU A 323 -11.53 -2.16 14.21
CA GLU A 323 -11.83 -3.57 13.96
C GLU A 323 -10.63 -4.17 13.19
N PRO A 324 -9.68 -4.78 13.91
CA PRO A 324 -8.45 -5.30 13.32
C PRO A 324 -8.69 -6.28 12.16
N GLU A 325 -9.78 -7.05 12.17
CA GLU A 325 -10.09 -8.00 11.09
C GLU A 325 -10.55 -7.33 9.79
N ARG A 326 -10.90 -6.03 9.81
CA ARG A 326 -11.43 -5.33 8.63
C ARG A 326 -10.40 -5.21 7.51
N SER A 327 -9.14 -4.93 7.85
CA SER A 327 -8.05 -4.84 6.88
C SER A 327 -7.73 -6.22 6.27
N TRP A 328 -7.83 -7.28 7.07
CA TRP A 328 -7.66 -8.67 6.62
C TRP A 328 -8.78 -9.12 5.68
N SER A 329 -10.04 -8.91 6.07
CA SER A 329 -11.20 -9.28 5.24
C SER A 329 -11.23 -8.50 3.92
N THR A 330 -10.91 -7.21 3.97
CA THR A 330 -10.74 -6.37 2.76
C THR A 330 -9.67 -6.96 1.84
N SER A 331 -8.54 -7.40 2.41
CA SER A 331 -7.44 -8.01 1.65
C SER A 331 -7.84 -9.30 0.96
N GLU A 332 -8.61 -10.17 1.64
CA GLU A 332 -9.10 -11.42 1.05
C GLU A 332 -10.14 -11.19 -0.05
N LEU A 333 -11.12 -10.31 0.18
CA LEU A 333 -12.12 -10.01 -0.85
C LEU A 333 -11.49 -9.33 -2.07
N LEU A 334 -10.52 -8.44 -1.87
CA LEU A 334 -9.80 -7.80 -2.97
C LEU A 334 -8.95 -8.81 -3.77
N LYS A 335 -8.44 -9.88 -3.15
CA LYS A 335 -7.76 -10.96 -3.89
C LYS A 335 -8.72 -11.63 -4.88
N LEU A 336 -9.95 -11.92 -4.46
CA LEU A 336 -10.99 -12.50 -5.33
C LEU A 336 -11.40 -11.52 -6.42
N TYR A 337 -11.61 -10.25 -6.07
CA TYR A 337 -11.90 -9.18 -7.03
C TYR A 337 -10.84 -9.10 -8.14
N LYS A 338 -9.55 -9.18 -7.79
CA LYS A 338 -8.44 -9.12 -8.77
C LYS A 338 -8.41 -10.26 -9.77
N GLN A 339 -9.12 -11.36 -9.50
CA GLN A 339 -9.25 -12.50 -10.40
C GLN A 339 -10.43 -12.36 -11.37
N LEU A 340 -11.30 -11.37 -11.18
CA LEU A 340 -12.39 -11.07 -12.10
C LEU A 340 -11.86 -10.51 -13.42
N GLN A 341 -12.62 -10.71 -14.50
CA GLN A 341 -12.40 -10.01 -15.77
C GLN A 341 -12.57 -8.48 -15.58
N PRO A 342 -11.88 -7.64 -16.37
CA PRO A 342 -11.93 -6.18 -16.23
C PRO A 342 -13.35 -5.59 -16.23
N GLU A 343 -14.26 -6.13 -17.02
CA GLU A 343 -15.66 -5.69 -17.09
C GLU A 343 -16.41 -5.96 -15.79
N LEU A 344 -16.18 -7.13 -15.17
CA LEU A 344 -16.75 -7.51 -13.89
C LEU A 344 -16.11 -6.73 -12.73
N GLN A 345 -14.81 -6.42 -12.81
CA GLN A 345 -14.13 -5.53 -11.86
C GLN A 345 -14.76 -4.13 -11.86
N PHE A 346 -14.98 -3.57 -13.04
CA PHE A 346 -15.66 -2.29 -13.20
C PHE A 346 -17.08 -2.36 -12.62
N LEU A 347 -17.87 -3.36 -13.03
CA LEU A 347 -19.25 -3.53 -12.58
C LEU A 347 -19.35 -3.68 -11.06
N PHE A 348 -18.51 -4.50 -10.44
CA PHE A 348 -18.46 -4.67 -8.98
C PHE A 348 -18.21 -3.35 -8.26
N SER A 349 -17.23 -2.57 -8.74
CA SER A 349 -16.88 -1.28 -8.15
C SER A 349 -18.02 -0.26 -8.28
N GLU A 350 -18.68 -0.23 -9.44
CA GLU A 350 -19.83 0.67 -9.69
C GLU A 350 -21.05 0.31 -8.84
N ILE A 351 -21.33 -0.99 -8.67
CA ILE A 351 -22.39 -1.45 -7.78
C ILE A 351 -22.12 -0.97 -6.36
N LEU A 352 -20.94 -1.28 -5.80
CA LEU A 352 -20.60 -0.87 -4.44
C LEU A 352 -20.69 0.64 -4.24
N PHE A 353 -20.17 1.41 -5.20
CA PHE A 353 -20.23 2.86 -5.08
C PHE A 353 -21.66 3.41 -5.15
N SER A 354 -22.52 2.85 -6.03
CA SER A 354 -23.93 3.22 -6.12
C SER A 354 -24.69 2.93 -4.81
N LEU A 355 -24.42 1.77 -4.20
CA LEU A 355 -25.00 1.39 -2.90
C LEU A 355 -24.52 2.33 -1.77
N LEU A 356 -23.25 2.73 -1.78
CA LEU A 356 -22.74 3.77 -0.87
C LEU A 356 -23.42 5.13 -1.12
N MET A 357 -23.80 5.47 -2.35
CA MET A 357 -24.57 6.68 -2.65
C MET A 357 -26.05 6.59 -2.27
N LEU A 358 -26.54 5.45 -1.77
CA LEU A 358 -27.98 5.16 -1.56
C LEU A 358 -28.80 5.24 -2.86
N THR A 359 -28.19 4.87 -3.98
CA THR A 359 -28.82 4.85 -5.29
C THR A 359 -28.83 3.44 -5.86
N PRO A 360 -29.95 2.96 -6.40
CA PRO A 360 -29.98 1.68 -7.10
C PRO A 360 -28.96 1.67 -8.25
N PRO A 361 -28.12 0.62 -8.38
CA PRO A 361 -27.16 0.51 -9.47
C PRO A 361 -27.88 0.34 -10.82
N ILE A 362 -27.34 0.93 -11.88
CA ILE A 362 -27.90 0.82 -13.25
C ILE A 362 -27.88 -0.63 -13.73
N ARG A 363 -26.75 -1.32 -13.52
CA ARG A 363 -26.61 -2.77 -13.71
C ARG A 363 -26.45 -3.40 -12.33
N GLY A 364 -27.50 -4.09 -11.87
CA GLY A 364 -27.58 -4.61 -10.52
C GLY A 364 -26.81 -5.91 -10.29
N ILE A 365 -26.93 -6.41 -9.06
CA ILE A 365 -26.21 -7.59 -8.58
C ILE A 365 -26.60 -8.85 -9.37
N ASP A 366 -27.87 -8.98 -9.78
CA ASP A 366 -28.34 -10.12 -10.61
C ASP A 366 -27.58 -10.24 -11.94
N VAL A 367 -27.20 -9.12 -12.53
CA VAL A 367 -26.43 -9.09 -13.79
C VAL A 367 -24.99 -9.48 -13.53
N PHE A 368 -24.38 -8.93 -12.48
CA PHE A 368 -23.04 -9.30 -12.05
C PHE A 368 -22.94 -10.81 -11.75
N GLU A 369 -23.87 -11.34 -10.98
CA GLU A 369 -23.95 -12.75 -10.59
C GLU A 369 -24.10 -13.67 -11.82
N ARG A 370 -25.00 -13.32 -12.75
CA ARG A 370 -25.15 -14.09 -14.00
C ARG A 370 -23.88 -14.10 -14.83
N GLU A 371 -23.23 -12.96 -15.01
CA GLU A 371 -22.01 -12.84 -15.81
C GLU A 371 -20.82 -13.52 -15.15
N LEU A 372 -20.74 -13.49 -13.82
CA LEU A 372 -19.75 -14.21 -13.04
C LEU A 372 -19.85 -15.73 -13.29
N TYR A 373 -21.04 -16.30 -13.19
CA TYR A 373 -21.25 -17.74 -13.43
C TYR A 373 -21.20 -18.15 -14.91
N SER A 374 -21.54 -17.24 -15.83
CA SER A 374 -21.46 -17.51 -17.28
C SER A 374 -20.03 -17.54 -17.80
N SER A 375 -19.05 -17.06 -17.03
CA SER A 375 -17.63 -17.07 -17.39
C SER A 375 -16.93 -18.42 -17.18
N MET A 376 -17.68 -19.47 -16.81
CA MET A 376 -17.18 -20.84 -16.74
C MET A 376 -16.85 -21.37 -18.15
N PRO A 377 -15.67 -21.99 -18.38
CA PRO A 377 -15.52 -22.89 -19.50
C PRO A 377 -16.50 -24.05 -19.29
N GLU A 378 -17.33 -24.35 -20.29
CA GLU A 378 -18.10 -25.59 -20.31
C GLU A 378 -17.12 -26.75 -20.08
N VAL A 379 -17.32 -27.48 -18.98
CA VAL A 379 -16.66 -28.77 -18.79
C VAL A 379 -17.20 -29.66 -19.91
N GLN A 380 -16.42 -29.83 -20.96
CA GLN A 380 -16.65 -30.90 -21.92
C GLN A 380 -16.42 -32.21 -21.16
N GLU A 381 -17.52 -32.82 -20.72
CA GLU A 381 -17.52 -34.25 -20.42
C GLU A 381 -17.18 -34.97 -21.73
N GLU A 382 -15.96 -35.49 -21.83
CA GLU A 382 -15.61 -36.41 -22.92
C GLU A 382 -16.50 -37.68 -22.82
N PRO A 383 -17.04 -38.16 -23.94
CA PRO A 383 -18.05 -39.23 -23.99
C PRO A 383 -17.53 -40.63 -23.59
#